data_AF-A0A1V6F228-F1
#
_entry.id   AF-A0A1V6F228-F1
#
_cell.length_a   1.000
_cell.length_b   1.000
_cell.length_c   1.000
_cell.angle_alpha   90.00
_cell.angle_beta   90.00
_cell.angle_gamma   90.00
#
_symmetry.space_group_name_H-M   'P 1'
#
loop_
_entity.id
_entity.type
_entity.pdbx_description
1 polymer ?
#
loop_
_entity_poly.entity_id
_entity_poly.type
_entity_poly.pdbx_seq_one_letter_code
_entity_poly.pdbx_strand_id
1 'polypeptide(L)'
;MPWWDPAFSLTLGREPINPQPVYYAFIHNYFAPFTAGFITYSDGINDDLNKTIWSMRGWDPTCEVRTILVEYARFFFNASQAEHIADGILALEKNWEGSLAENGAVAATLTLWQDLEETLPGLADNWRWQALLVRAYYDAYTRERLLFETGLENEANTILAAAKEIGTGAAMDAALEVLNRTETEPAAPGLRERIVSLYDGLFHSIGLKSSVKKYQASGYERGCSLDFLEYPLNNRWFLEDEFNRIRTLPDETERARELATLAAWACPSPGSFYDDIGHPGKSPHLKRLEGLNTDPYMQRSTNPGFWWWEEGFSRRRLSWQDTMDCPMTMIYTGLDPEATYLLRMTGNGEAHVRANGYVLAPTLYNKGIGELKEFPIPKALTADRTLTLLWECEEQSELNWRDYATIAEVWLLKQ
;
A
#
# COMPACT_ATOMS: atom_id res chain seq x y z
N MET A 1 -8.85 -0.98 6.09
CA MET A 1 -9.25 -0.78 4.69
C MET A 1 -8.93 -2.03 3.91
N PRO A 2 -9.89 -2.62 3.19
CA PRO A 2 -9.57 -3.74 2.32
C PRO A 2 -8.71 -3.24 1.15
N TRP A 3 -7.66 -3.98 0.81
CA TRP A 3 -6.84 -3.71 -0.39
C TRP A 3 -6.32 -2.27 -0.50
N TRP A 4 -5.81 -1.72 0.60
CA TRP A 4 -5.24 -0.38 0.65
C TRP A 4 -3.89 -0.33 -0.11
N ASP A 5 -3.66 0.71 -0.90
CA ASP A 5 -2.42 0.83 -1.68
C ASP A 5 -1.18 0.98 -0.76
N PRO A 6 -0.08 0.24 -0.99
CA PRO A 6 1.12 0.32 -0.17
C PRO A 6 1.70 1.72 -0.02
N ALA A 7 1.56 2.59 -1.03
CA ALA A 7 2.06 3.95 -0.96
C ALA A 7 1.40 4.74 0.19
N PHE A 8 0.11 4.48 0.45
CA PHE A 8 -0.58 5.05 1.61
C PHE A 8 -0.10 4.41 2.91
N SER A 9 -0.01 3.09 3.00
CA SER A 9 0.46 2.41 4.22
C SER A 9 1.85 2.89 4.67
N LEU A 10 2.77 3.07 3.72
CA LEU A 10 4.15 3.50 3.97
C LEU A 10 4.26 4.97 4.40
N THR A 11 3.38 5.84 3.90
CA THR A 11 3.48 7.30 4.13
C THR A 11 2.53 7.78 5.23
N LEU A 12 1.33 7.24 5.32
CA LEU A 12 0.36 7.65 6.34
C LEU A 12 0.58 6.97 7.69
N GLY A 13 1.27 5.82 7.72
CA GLY A 13 1.54 5.05 8.92
C GLY A 13 0.28 4.42 9.52
N ARG A 14 0.32 4.08 10.82
CA ARG A 14 -0.71 3.26 11.47
C ARG A 14 -2.01 3.99 11.84
N GLU A 15 -1.91 5.26 12.25
CA GLU A 15 -3.04 6.03 12.80
C GLU A 15 -3.23 7.36 12.03
N PRO A 16 -3.43 7.36 10.70
CA PRO A 16 -3.64 8.61 9.97
C PRO A 16 -5.06 9.15 10.13
N ILE A 17 -5.24 10.44 9.83
CA ILE A 17 -6.56 11.06 9.67
C ILE A 17 -7.33 10.28 8.59
N ASN A 18 -8.53 9.77 8.90
CA ASN A 18 -9.13 8.72 8.07
C ASN A 18 -10.63 8.88 7.80
N PRO A 19 -11.12 10.02 7.27
CA PRO A 19 -12.53 10.19 6.89
C PRO A 19 -12.98 9.10 5.90
N GLN A 20 -13.74 8.13 6.39
CA GLN A 20 -14.27 6.99 5.62
C GLN A 20 -15.74 6.75 5.97
N PRO A 21 -16.61 7.76 5.72
CA PRO A 21 -17.99 7.73 6.17
C PRO A 21 -18.82 6.58 5.61
N VAL A 22 -18.59 6.14 4.37
CA VAL A 22 -19.34 5.02 3.77
C VAL A 22 -18.91 3.71 4.41
N TYR A 23 -17.61 3.48 4.56
CA TYR A 23 -17.05 2.30 5.21
C TYR A 23 -17.55 2.14 6.64
N TYR A 24 -17.45 3.18 7.48
CA TYR A 24 -17.88 3.08 8.87
C TYR A 24 -19.40 2.99 9.03
N ALA A 25 -20.19 3.60 8.13
CA ALA A 25 -21.64 3.39 8.10
C ALA A 25 -22.00 1.94 7.74
N PHE A 26 -21.28 1.34 6.79
CA PHE A 26 -21.44 -0.06 6.41
C PHE A 26 -21.14 -0.99 7.59
N ILE A 27 -19.97 -0.82 8.22
CA ILE A 27 -19.54 -1.62 9.37
C ILE A 27 -20.54 -1.51 10.52
N HIS A 28 -20.98 -0.29 10.86
CA HIS A 28 -22.01 -0.09 11.88
C HIS A 28 -23.27 -0.91 11.57
N ASN A 29 -23.86 -0.72 10.39
CA ASN A 29 -25.14 -1.33 10.05
C ASN A 29 -25.06 -2.85 9.94
N TYR A 30 -23.91 -3.39 9.54
CA TYR A 30 -23.69 -4.83 9.54
C TYR A 30 -23.73 -5.40 10.97
N PHE A 31 -23.12 -4.71 11.94
CA PHE A 31 -23.01 -5.21 13.30
C PHE A 31 -24.20 -4.86 14.22
N ALA A 32 -24.92 -3.78 13.94
CA ALA A 32 -26.01 -3.29 14.79
C ALA A 32 -27.08 -4.35 15.14
N PRO A 33 -27.54 -5.23 14.22
CA PRO A 33 -28.52 -6.28 14.54
C PRO A 33 -28.03 -7.33 15.54
N PHE A 34 -26.72 -7.46 15.73
CA PHE A 34 -26.10 -8.42 16.65
C PHE A 34 -25.75 -7.82 18.02
N THR A 35 -26.06 -6.54 18.24
CA THR A 35 -25.76 -5.81 19.47
C THR A 35 -27.03 -5.25 20.13
N ALA A 36 -27.01 -5.07 21.45
CA ALA A 36 -28.08 -4.40 22.18
C ALA A 36 -27.60 -3.04 22.71
N GLY A 37 -28.13 -1.96 22.13
CA GLY A 37 -27.65 -0.60 22.39
C GLY A 37 -26.34 -0.28 21.67
N PHE A 38 -25.86 0.95 21.82
CA PHE A 38 -24.56 1.37 21.28
C PHE A 38 -23.89 2.41 22.17
N ILE A 39 -22.57 2.48 22.08
CA ILE A 39 -21.74 3.57 22.61
C ILE A 39 -20.75 3.99 21.52
N THR A 40 -20.53 5.29 21.39
CA THR A 40 -19.57 5.86 20.43
C THR A 40 -18.40 6.46 21.15
N TYR A 41 -17.26 5.77 21.11
CA TYR A 41 -16.02 6.19 21.75
C TYR A 41 -14.85 6.00 20.79
N SER A 42 -13.98 6.99 20.73
CA SER A 42 -12.64 6.90 20.13
C SER A 42 -11.70 7.79 20.92
N ASP A 43 -10.49 7.28 21.16
CA ASP A 43 -9.37 8.03 21.76
C ASP A 43 -8.63 8.90 20.73
N GLY A 44 -8.80 8.62 19.43
CA GLY A 44 -8.11 9.33 18.36
C GLY A 44 -8.90 10.54 17.85
N ILE A 45 -8.21 11.61 17.46
CA ILE A 45 -8.84 12.70 16.70
C ILE A 45 -8.95 12.37 15.21
N ASN A 46 -8.22 11.35 14.77
CA ASN A 46 -8.04 10.99 13.38
C ASN A 46 -9.32 10.44 12.73
N ASP A 47 -10.22 9.86 13.54
CA ASP A 47 -11.50 9.27 13.14
C ASP A 47 -12.72 10.10 13.58
N ASP A 48 -12.54 11.40 13.90
CA ASP A 48 -13.62 12.29 14.38
C ASP A 48 -14.87 12.28 13.49
N LEU A 49 -14.69 12.32 12.17
CA LEU A 49 -15.80 12.21 11.22
C LEU A 49 -16.52 10.85 11.36
N ASN A 50 -15.75 9.77 11.43
CA ASN A 50 -16.29 8.41 11.49
C ASN A 50 -17.08 8.19 12.78
N LYS A 51 -16.66 8.81 13.89
CA LYS A 51 -17.43 8.83 15.13
C LYS A 51 -18.78 9.52 14.97
N THR A 52 -18.85 10.61 14.21
CA THR A 52 -20.14 11.26 13.89
C THR A 52 -21.04 10.31 13.11
N ILE A 53 -20.49 9.66 12.08
CA ILE A 53 -21.23 8.69 11.26
C ILE A 53 -21.78 7.55 12.12
N TRP A 54 -20.93 6.97 12.97
CA TRP A 54 -21.32 5.89 13.87
C TRP A 54 -22.40 6.33 14.87
N SER A 55 -22.30 7.55 15.40
CA SER A 55 -23.29 8.10 16.34
C SER A 55 -24.65 8.32 15.69
N MET A 56 -24.66 8.88 14.49
CA MET A 56 -25.90 9.14 13.76
C MET A 56 -26.57 7.85 13.31
N ARG A 57 -25.79 6.85 12.85
CA ARG A 57 -26.32 5.52 12.51
C ARG A 57 -26.78 4.73 13.74
N GLY A 58 -26.17 4.95 14.91
CA GLY A 58 -26.63 4.37 16.16
C GLY A 58 -28.02 4.88 16.58
N TRP A 59 -28.32 6.14 16.27
CA TRP A 59 -29.66 6.73 16.49
C TRP A 59 -30.67 6.31 15.42
N ASP A 60 -30.29 6.44 14.14
CA ASP A 60 -31.10 6.01 12.99
C ASP A 60 -30.24 5.22 11.99
N PRO A 61 -30.31 3.87 12.02
CA PRO A 61 -29.55 3.01 11.12
C PRO A 61 -29.86 3.23 9.64
N THR A 62 -30.99 3.88 9.30
CA THR A 62 -31.42 4.13 7.92
C THR A 62 -31.00 5.49 7.40
N CYS A 63 -30.51 6.40 8.24
CA CYS A 63 -30.14 7.76 7.84
C CYS A 63 -29.01 7.80 6.81
N GLU A 64 -29.26 8.32 5.61
CA GLU A 64 -28.29 8.34 4.51
C GLU A 64 -26.96 8.99 4.87
N VAL A 65 -25.84 8.39 4.43
CA VAL A 65 -24.49 8.87 4.74
C VAL A 65 -24.31 10.32 4.31
N ARG A 66 -24.72 10.66 3.08
CA ARG A 66 -24.63 12.02 2.57
C ARG A 66 -25.43 13.00 3.41
N THR A 67 -26.61 12.62 3.90
CA THR A 67 -27.43 13.48 4.78
C THR A 67 -26.68 13.81 6.06
N ILE A 68 -26.08 12.80 6.70
CA ILE A 68 -25.25 12.99 7.91
C ILE A 68 -24.09 13.95 7.61
N LEU A 69 -23.40 13.79 6.48
CA LEU A 69 -22.28 14.64 6.09
C LEU A 69 -22.70 16.09 5.82
N VAL A 70 -23.87 16.30 5.21
CA VAL A 70 -24.41 17.65 5.01
C VAL A 70 -24.72 18.32 6.35
N GLU A 71 -25.30 17.60 7.30
CA GLU A 71 -25.55 18.14 8.65
C GLU A 71 -24.26 18.42 9.41
N TYR A 72 -23.28 17.52 9.33
CA TYR A 72 -21.93 17.71 9.87
C TYR A 72 -21.29 18.97 9.30
N ALA A 73 -21.34 19.16 7.98
CA ALA A 73 -20.77 20.32 7.32
C ALA A 73 -21.51 21.62 7.65
N ARG A 74 -22.84 21.59 7.78
CA ARG A 74 -23.63 22.75 8.27
C ARG A 74 -23.24 23.15 9.69
N PHE A 75 -23.01 22.17 10.56
CA PHE A 75 -22.74 22.40 11.97
C PHE A 75 -21.31 22.89 12.22
N PHE A 76 -20.31 22.23 11.63
CA PHE A 76 -18.90 22.52 11.92
C PHE A 76 -18.25 23.51 10.97
N PHE A 77 -18.81 23.71 9.78
CA PHE A 77 -18.17 24.50 8.72
C PHE A 77 -19.06 25.65 8.24
N ASN A 78 -19.75 25.45 7.11
CA ASN A 78 -20.48 26.50 6.44
C ASN A 78 -21.79 25.95 5.87
N ALA A 79 -22.91 26.52 6.29
CA ALA A 79 -24.23 26.02 5.89
C ALA A 79 -24.53 26.18 4.40
N SER A 80 -24.03 27.24 3.75
CA SER A 80 -24.26 27.48 2.32
C SER A 80 -23.42 26.58 1.41
N GLN A 81 -22.28 26.07 1.89
CA GLN A 81 -21.40 25.16 1.14
C GLN A 81 -21.51 23.70 1.61
N ALA A 82 -22.44 23.40 2.51
CA ALA A 82 -22.49 22.11 3.20
C ALA A 82 -22.62 20.89 2.26
N GLU A 83 -23.37 21.02 1.17
CA GLU A 83 -23.49 19.96 0.17
C GLU A 83 -22.17 19.71 -0.56
N HIS A 84 -21.49 20.78 -0.98
CA HIS A 84 -20.21 20.68 -1.66
C HIS A 84 -19.14 20.07 -0.74
N ILE A 85 -19.12 20.47 0.53
CA ILE A 85 -18.19 19.91 1.53
C ILE A 85 -18.50 18.42 1.77
N ALA A 86 -19.78 18.05 1.86
CA ALA A 86 -20.17 16.64 2.02
C ALA A 86 -19.70 15.79 0.84
N ASP A 87 -19.84 16.28 -0.39
CA ASP A 87 -19.35 15.61 -1.59
C ASP A 87 -17.81 15.54 -1.61
N GLY A 88 -17.11 16.58 -1.15
CA GLY A 88 -15.66 16.58 -0.97
C GLY A 88 -15.17 15.55 0.05
N ILE A 89 -15.91 15.34 1.14
CA ILE A 89 -15.60 14.31 2.14
C ILE A 89 -15.78 12.91 1.56
N LEU A 90 -16.85 12.66 0.80
CA LEU A 90 -17.05 11.39 0.10
C LEU A 90 -15.93 11.12 -0.92
N ALA A 91 -15.45 12.16 -1.60
CA ALA A 91 -14.34 12.06 -2.53
C ALA A 91 -13.01 11.68 -1.83
N LEU A 92 -12.76 12.15 -0.61
CA LEU A 92 -11.57 11.75 0.17
C LEU A 92 -11.55 10.26 0.51
N GLU A 93 -12.70 9.64 0.77
CA GLU A 93 -12.77 8.19 0.98
C GLU A 93 -12.41 7.43 -0.31
N LYS A 94 -12.85 7.94 -1.46
CA LYS A 94 -12.53 7.37 -2.78
C LYS A 94 -11.06 7.45 -3.17
N ASN A 95 -10.28 8.36 -2.58
CA ASN A 95 -8.84 8.42 -2.82
C ASN A 95 -8.11 7.12 -2.41
N TRP A 96 -8.64 6.39 -1.41
CA TRP A 96 -8.02 5.17 -0.89
C TRP A 96 -8.50 3.88 -1.57
N GLU A 97 -9.35 3.97 -2.58
CA GLU A 97 -9.82 2.80 -3.33
C GLU A 97 -8.92 2.51 -4.53
N GLY A 98 -8.46 1.25 -4.63
CA GLY A 98 -7.70 0.75 -5.77
C GLY A 98 -6.23 1.19 -5.80
N SER A 99 -5.59 1.07 -6.97
CA SER A 99 -4.20 1.51 -7.13
C SER A 99 -4.10 3.03 -7.20
N LEU A 100 -3.24 3.61 -6.35
CA LEU A 100 -3.07 5.06 -6.26
C LEU A 100 -2.55 5.67 -7.57
N ALA A 101 -1.62 4.99 -8.24
CA ALA A 101 -1.07 5.44 -9.52
C ALA A 101 -2.17 5.59 -10.59
N GLU A 102 -3.11 4.64 -10.63
CA GLU A 102 -4.22 4.60 -11.60
C GLU A 102 -5.42 5.45 -11.18
N ASN A 103 -5.53 5.80 -9.89
CA ASN A 103 -6.65 6.58 -9.36
C ASN A 103 -6.52 8.07 -9.70
N GLY A 104 -6.99 8.44 -10.90
CA GLY A 104 -7.01 9.84 -11.36
C GLY A 104 -7.98 10.75 -10.58
N ALA A 105 -8.92 10.19 -9.80
CA ALA A 105 -9.87 10.97 -9.02
C ALA A 105 -9.19 11.79 -7.91
N VAL A 106 -8.03 11.34 -7.42
CA VAL A 106 -7.25 12.04 -6.39
C VAL A 106 -6.93 13.49 -6.78
N ALA A 107 -6.60 13.73 -8.05
CA ALA A 107 -6.33 15.08 -8.55
C ALA A 107 -7.61 15.94 -8.55
N ALA A 108 -8.74 15.38 -8.96
CA ALA A 108 -10.03 16.08 -8.94
C ALA A 108 -10.50 16.38 -7.50
N THR A 109 -10.28 15.45 -6.57
CA THR A 109 -10.52 15.64 -5.13
C THR A 109 -9.69 16.80 -4.60
N LEU A 110 -8.38 16.87 -4.93
CA LEU A 110 -7.53 17.99 -4.53
C LEU A 110 -8.06 19.32 -5.06
N THR A 111 -8.40 19.40 -6.35
CA THR A 111 -8.95 20.64 -6.94
C THR A 111 -10.21 21.10 -6.22
N LEU A 112 -11.13 20.18 -5.92
CA LEU A 112 -12.34 20.49 -5.15
C LEU A 112 -11.99 21.10 -3.78
N TRP A 113 -11.04 20.50 -3.07
CA TRP A 113 -10.63 20.97 -1.74
C TRP A 113 -9.86 22.29 -1.79
N GLN A 114 -9.09 22.55 -2.84
CA GLN A 114 -8.44 23.84 -3.09
C GLN A 114 -9.48 24.94 -3.31
N ASP A 115 -10.48 24.71 -4.16
CA ASP A 115 -11.57 25.66 -4.40
C ASP A 115 -12.35 25.96 -3.11
N LEU A 116 -12.63 24.92 -2.31
CA LEU A 116 -13.26 25.07 -1.00
C LEU A 116 -12.38 25.86 -0.02
N GLU A 117 -11.08 25.60 0.01
CA GLU A 117 -10.12 26.32 0.87
C GLU A 117 -10.06 27.81 0.52
N GLU A 118 -9.99 28.15 -0.77
CA GLU A 118 -9.96 29.53 -1.25
C GLU A 118 -11.25 30.28 -0.96
N THR A 119 -12.40 29.62 -1.08
CA THR A 119 -13.72 30.24 -0.89
C THR A 119 -14.14 30.35 0.58
N LEU A 120 -13.52 29.57 1.49
CA LEU A 120 -13.84 29.53 2.91
C LEU A 120 -12.63 29.84 3.82
N PRO A 121 -11.93 30.97 3.64
CA PRO A 121 -10.72 31.28 4.41
C PRO A 121 -10.99 31.44 5.92
N GLY A 122 -12.25 31.73 6.31
CA GLY A 122 -12.66 31.80 7.72
C GLY A 122 -12.59 30.47 8.47
N LEU A 123 -12.40 29.34 7.78
CA LEU A 123 -12.23 28.01 8.38
C LEU A 123 -10.76 27.64 8.62
N ALA A 124 -9.80 28.53 8.32
CA ALA A 124 -8.37 28.23 8.39
C ALA A 124 -7.91 27.70 9.76
N ASP A 125 -8.49 28.16 10.86
CA ASP A 125 -8.16 27.74 12.23
C ASP A 125 -9.05 26.62 12.78
N ASN A 126 -10.00 26.12 11.97
CA ASN A 126 -10.87 25.01 12.36
C ASN A 126 -10.13 23.69 12.18
N TRP A 127 -9.81 23.00 13.28
CA TRP A 127 -9.03 21.77 13.23
C TRP A 127 -9.69 20.65 12.40
N ARG A 128 -11.03 20.56 12.37
CA ARG A 128 -11.73 19.56 11.53
C ARG A 128 -11.56 19.88 10.05
N TRP A 129 -11.55 21.17 9.71
CA TRP A 129 -11.29 21.63 8.35
C TRP A 129 -9.86 21.34 7.93
N GLN A 130 -8.90 21.71 8.79
CA GLN A 130 -7.47 21.41 8.61
C GLN A 130 -7.22 19.91 8.41
N ALA A 131 -7.90 19.04 9.17
CA ALA A 131 -7.77 17.59 9.05
C ALA A 131 -8.20 17.06 7.67
N LEU A 132 -9.31 17.58 7.12
CA LEU A 132 -9.78 17.19 5.79
C LEU A 132 -8.87 17.73 4.68
N LEU A 133 -8.35 18.95 4.84
CA LEU A 133 -7.35 19.52 3.93
C LEU A 133 -6.06 18.71 3.95
N VAL A 134 -5.55 18.32 5.14
CA VAL A 134 -4.37 17.43 5.22
C VAL A 134 -4.59 16.23 4.33
N ARG A 135 -5.76 15.59 4.37
CA ARG A 135 -6.05 14.43 3.53
C ARG A 135 -6.09 14.73 2.04
N ALA A 136 -6.72 15.83 1.62
CA ALA A 136 -6.74 16.23 0.23
C ALA A 136 -5.32 16.44 -0.34
N TYR A 137 -4.48 17.20 0.37
CA TYR A 137 -3.11 17.52 -0.06
C TYR A 137 -2.18 16.32 0.07
N TYR A 138 -2.27 15.54 1.15
CA TYR A 138 -1.40 14.38 1.39
C TYR A 138 -1.64 13.30 0.35
N ASP A 139 -2.90 12.95 0.09
CA ASP A 139 -3.20 11.88 -0.86
C ASP A 139 -2.70 12.24 -2.28
N ALA A 140 -2.88 13.50 -2.69
CA ALA A 140 -2.38 13.99 -3.97
C ALA A 140 -0.86 14.05 -4.03
N TYR A 141 -0.20 14.52 -2.96
CA TYR A 141 1.26 14.55 -2.88
C TYR A 141 1.88 13.15 -2.96
N THR A 142 1.34 12.19 -2.21
CA THR A 142 1.78 10.78 -2.26
C THR A 142 1.62 10.22 -3.67
N ARG A 143 0.53 10.54 -4.37
CA ARG A 143 0.33 10.11 -5.76
C ARG A 143 1.36 10.70 -6.72
N GLU A 144 1.60 12.01 -6.67
CA GLU A 144 2.60 12.67 -7.52
C GLU A 144 4.00 12.11 -7.29
N ARG A 145 4.37 11.88 -6.02
CA ARG A 145 5.61 11.19 -5.66
C ARG A 145 5.67 9.77 -6.20
N LEU A 146 4.62 8.98 -6.03
CA LEU A 146 4.57 7.60 -6.51
C LEU A 146 4.83 7.53 -8.01
N LEU A 147 4.18 8.38 -8.80
CA LEU A 147 4.37 8.44 -10.26
C LEU A 147 5.79 8.86 -10.64
N PHE A 148 6.31 9.91 -9.99
CA PHE A 148 7.67 10.40 -10.24
C PHE A 148 8.73 9.35 -9.88
N GLU A 149 8.65 8.78 -8.68
CA GLU A 149 9.64 7.83 -8.15
C GLU A 149 9.59 6.48 -8.86
N THR A 150 8.42 6.06 -9.34
CA THR A 150 8.30 4.89 -10.25
C THR A 150 9.01 5.14 -11.58
N GLY A 151 8.91 6.37 -12.12
CA GLY A 151 9.66 6.77 -13.31
C GLY A 151 11.17 6.66 -13.13
N LEU A 152 11.68 7.15 -11.98
CA LEU A 152 13.09 7.04 -11.62
C LEU A 152 13.55 5.60 -11.45
N GLU A 153 12.75 4.73 -10.82
CA GLU A 153 13.10 3.31 -10.68
C GLU A 153 13.15 2.60 -12.05
N ASN A 154 12.23 2.92 -12.97
CA ASN A 154 12.26 2.36 -14.33
C ASN A 154 13.50 2.79 -15.12
N GLU A 155 13.91 4.06 -14.99
CA GLU A 155 15.14 4.57 -15.59
C GLU A 155 16.37 3.90 -14.97
N ALA A 156 16.43 3.77 -13.65
CA ALA A 156 17.48 3.04 -12.95
C ALA A 156 17.56 1.57 -13.41
N ASN A 157 16.44 0.87 -13.50
CA ASN A 157 16.40 -0.52 -13.98
C ASN A 157 16.91 -0.65 -15.42
N THR A 158 16.65 0.33 -16.28
CA THR A 158 17.19 0.37 -17.65
C THR A 158 18.72 0.50 -17.64
N ILE A 159 19.27 1.35 -16.77
CA ILE A 159 20.73 1.51 -16.59
C ILE A 159 21.35 0.21 -16.07
N LEU A 160 20.73 -0.42 -15.07
CA LEU A 160 21.20 -1.68 -14.50
C LEU A 160 21.20 -2.82 -15.52
N ALA A 161 20.22 -2.87 -16.42
CA ALA A 161 20.18 -3.85 -17.50
C ALA A 161 21.37 -3.70 -18.48
N ALA A 162 21.91 -2.49 -18.62
CA ALA A 162 23.06 -2.18 -19.48
C ALA A 162 24.43 -2.39 -18.81
N ALA A 163 24.47 -2.99 -17.61
CA ALA A 163 25.70 -3.13 -16.83
C ALA A 163 26.81 -3.91 -17.54
N LYS A 164 26.47 -4.81 -18.47
CA LYS A 164 27.47 -5.55 -19.26
C LYS A 164 28.16 -4.68 -20.30
N GLU A 165 27.45 -3.69 -20.85
CA GLU A 165 28.01 -2.76 -21.84
C GLU A 165 28.81 -1.63 -21.20
N ILE A 166 28.31 -1.05 -20.10
CA ILE A 166 28.89 0.16 -19.49
C ILE A 166 29.78 -0.13 -18.27
N GLY A 167 29.80 -1.36 -17.78
CA GLY A 167 30.50 -1.79 -16.56
C GLY A 167 29.64 -1.66 -15.31
N THR A 168 29.76 -2.64 -14.40
CA THR A 168 28.87 -2.76 -13.23
C THR A 168 28.99 -1.59 -12.25
N GLY A 169 30.21 -1.10 -12.01
CA GLY A 169 30.45 0.08 -11.17
C GLY A 169 29.76 1.33 -11.70
N ALA A 170 29.97 1.63 -12.99
CA ALA A 170 29.36 2.79 -13.64
C ALA A 170 27.82 2.68 -13.67
N ALA A 171 27.27 1.48 -13.91
CA ALA A 171 25.83 1.25 -13.87
C ALA A 171 25.22 1.52 -12.48
N MET A 172 25.85 1.03 -11.41
CA MET A 172 25.38 1.28 -10.04
C MET A 172 25.44 2.77 -9.67
N ASP A 173 26.53 3.45 -10.04
CA ASP A 173 26.70 4.88 -9.74
C ASP A 173 25.67 5.74 -10.50
N ALA A 174 25.45 5.46 -11.79
CA ALA A 174 24.46 6.17 -12.60
C ALA A 174 23.01 5.87 -12.17
N ALA A 175 22.69 4.62 -11.82
CA ALA A 175 21.37 4.28 -11.29
C ALA A 175 21.10 4.99 -9.96
N LEU A 176 22.10 5.08 -9.07
CA LEU A 176 21.98 5.80 -7.81
C LEU A 176 21.84 7.32 -8.01
N GLU A 177 22.53 7.90 -8.99
CA GLU A 177 22.35 9.31 -9.38
C GLU A 177 20.90 9.59 -9.80
N VAL A 178 20.32 8.73 -10.64
CA VAL A 178 18.91 8.83 -11.06
C VAL A 178 17.96 8.74 -9.86
N LEU A 179 18.14 7.73 -8.99
CA LEU A 179 17.28 7.55 -7.82
C LEU A 179 17.36 8.72 -6.83
N ASN A 180 18.51 9.37 -6.73
CA ASN A 180 18.73 10.52 -5.84
C ASN A 180 18.17 11.85 -6.38
N ARG A 181 17.62 11.87 -7.59
CA ARG A 181 16.94 13.06 -8.12
C ARG A 181 15.75 13.48 -7.27
N THR A 182 15.18 12.60 -6.44
CA THR A 182 14.16 12.97 -5.45
C THR A 182 14.63 14.03 -4.46
N GLU A 183 15.93 14.12 -4.18
CA GLU A 183 16.52 15.11 -3.26
C GLU A 183 16.74 16.47 -3.94
N THR A 184 17.04 16.48 -5.25
CA THR A 184 17.37 17.70 -6.00
C THR A 184 16.18 18.26 -6.80
N GLU A 185 15.24 17.39 -7.17
CA GLU A 185 14.05 17.66 -7.99
C GLU A 185 12.81 17.09 -7.28
N PRO A 186 12.46 17.58 -6.07
CA PRO A 186 11.35 17.02 -5.30
C PRO A 186 10.03 17.17 -6.07
N ALA A 187 9.23 16.11 -6.10
CA ALA A 187 7.91 16.14 -6.72
C ALA A 187 6.97 17.06 -5.94
N ALA A 188 6.22 17.91 -6.66
CA ALA A 188 5.15 18.75 -6.11
C ALA A 188 5.49 19.49 -4.78
N PRO A 189 6.56 20.31 -4.72
CA PRO A 189 7.03 20.92 -3.48
C PRO A 189 5.99 21.82 -2.80
N GLY A 190 5.11 22.47 -3.58
CA GLY A 190 4.00 23.27 -3.02
C GLY A 190 2.99 22.44 -2.23
N LEU A 191 2.71 21.19 -2.63
CA LEU A 191 1.82 20.31 -1.87
C LEU A 191 2.49 19.90 -0.56
N ARG A 192 3.78 19.54 -0.61
CA ARG A 192 4.59 19.24 0.58
C ARG A 192 4.55 20.37 1.60
N GLU A 193 4.84 21.59 1.16
CA GLU A 193 4.83 22.78 2.02
C GLU A 193 3.46 23.01 2.64
N ARG A 194 2.38 22.82 1.86
CA ARG A 194 1.02 22.95 2.37
C ARG A 194 0.71 21.90 3.44
N ILE A 195 1.09 20.63 3.24
CA ILE A 195 0.92 19.56 4.23
C ILE A 195 1.64 19.90 5.54
N VAL A 196 2.91 20.32 5.46
CA VAL A 196 3.69 20.72 6.63
C VAL A 196 3.01 21.87 7.38
N SER A 197 2.52 22.88 6.65
CA SER A 197 1.79 24.01 7.21
C SER A 197 0.48 23.59 7.87
N LEU A 198 -0.29 22.68 7.26
CA LEU A 198 -1.55 22.19 7.81
C LEU A 198 -1.35 21.36 9.09
N TYR A 199 -0.34 20.49 9.12
CA TYR A 199 0.02 19.77 10.35
C TYR A 199 0.49 20.72 11.46
N ASP A 200 1.20 21.79 11.11
CA ASP A 200 1.55 22.84 12.06
C ASP A 200 0.30 23.56 12.59
N GLY A 201 -0.66 23.86 11.71
CA GLY A 201 -1.98 24.36 12.10
C GLY A 201 -2.72 23.43 13.06
N LEU A 202 -2.73 22.12 12.79
CA LEU A 202 -3.36 21.10 13.65
C LEU A 202 -2.69 20.99 15.02
N PHE A 203 -1.37 21.15 15.09
CA PHE A 203 -0.67 21.21 16.38
C PHE A 203 -1.13 22.42 17.20
N HIS A 204 -1.27 23.60 16.58
CA HIS A 204 -1.68 24.82 17.27
C HIS A 204 -3.19 24.84 17.61
N SER A 205 -4.04 24.28 16.76
CA SER A 205 -5.50 24.33 16.91
C SER A 205 -6.04 23.28 17.86
N ILE A 206 -5.46 22.07 17.88
CA ILE A 206 -5.97 20.94 18.68
C ILE A 206 -4.86 20.10 19.36
N GLY A 207 -3.58 20.44 19.17
CA GLY A 207 -2.47 19.73 19.80
C GLY A 207 -2.13 18.41 19.12
N LEU A 208 -2.50 18.21 17.85
CA LEU A 208 -2.13 16.98 17.13
C LEU A 208 -0.62 16.87 17.00
N LYS A 209 -0.06 15.77 17.51
CA LYS A 209 1.37 15.49 17.45
C LYS A 209 1.70 14.60 16.26
N SER A 210 1.77 15.18 15.07
CA SER A 210 2.03 14.44 13.83
C SER A 210 3.51 14.11 13.57
N SER A 211 4.41 14.39 14.52
CA SER A 211 5.83 14.07 14.41
C SER A 211 6.45 13.82 15.78
N VAL A 212 7.32 12.81 15.88
CA VAL A 212 8.09 12.49 17.09
C VAL A 212 9.06 13.63 17.40
N LYS A 213 9.94 13.98 16.44
CA LYS A 213 10.98 14.99 16.67
C LYS A 213 10.40 16.40 16.83
N LYS A 214 9.42 16.77 16.00
CA LYS A 214 8.89 18.15 15.97
C LYS A 214 7.83 18.39 17.04
N TYR A 215 6.90 17.46 17.22
CA TYR A 215 5.72 17.65 18.10
C TYR A 215 5.69 16.72 19.31
N GLN A 216 6.76 15.97 19.57
CA GLN A 216 6.93 15.12 20.76
C GLN A 216 5.83 14.07 20.89
N ALA A 217 5.45 13.44 19.77
CA ALA A 217 4.65 12.23 19.77
C ALA A 217 5.39 11.11 20.53
N SER A 218 4.66 10.17 21.12
CA SER A 218 5.24 9.10 21.94
C SER A 218 5.93 8.00 21.13
N GLY A 219 5.65 7.92 19.82
CA GLY A 219 6.20 6.93 18.91
C GLY A 219 5.68 7.18 17.49
N TYR A 220 6.40 6.69 16.48
CA TYR A 220 6.05 6.90 15.07
C TYR A 220 4.71 6.22 14.69
N GLU A 221 4.31 5.18 15.42
CA GLU A 221 3.05 4.47 15.21
C GLU A 221 1.80 5.25 15.65
N ARG A 222 1.98 6.44 16.27
CA ARG A 222 0.91 7.24 16.89
C ARG A 222 0.51 8.45 16.03
N GLY A 223 0.21 8.18 14.75
CA GLY A 223 -0.30 9.19 13.82
C GLY A 223 0.75 10.18 13.34
N CYS A 224 2.02 9.76 13.32
CA CYS A 224 3.16 10.58 12.93
C CYS A 224 3.36 10.67 11.41
N SER A 225 2.28 10.84 10.64
CA SER A 225 2.34 10.82 9.16
C SER A 225 3.23 11.92 8.56
N LEU A 226 3.60 12.96 9.34
CA LEU A 226 4.55 13.98 8.89
C LEU A 226 5.99 13.44 8.83
N ASP A 227 6.36 12.50 9.72
CA ASP A 227 7.71 11.90 9.71
C ASP A 227 7.92 10.97 8.51
N PHE A 228 6.84 10.43 7.95
CA PHE A 228 6.83 9.51 6.81
C PHE A 228 6.55 10.20 5.46
N LEU A 229 6.36 11.52 5.46
CA LEU A 229 5.99 12.31 4.27
C LEU A 229 6.95 12.10 3.10
N GLU A 230 8.22 11.78 3.39
CA GLU A 230 9.30 11.60 2.41
C GLU A 230 9.83 10.16 2.38
N TYR A 231 9.12 9.20 2.98
CA TYR A 231 9.44 7.78 2.86
C TYR A 231 9.49 7.39 1.36
N PRO A 232 10.55 6.76 0.84
CA PRO A 232 10.66 6.42 -0.58
C PRO A 232 9.54 5.50 -1.06
N LEU A 233 8.89 5.87 -2.16
CA LEU A 233 7.84 5.10 -2.82
C LEU A 233 8.38 4.23 -3.96
N ASN A 234 9.70 4.16 -4.08
CA ASN A 234 10.45 3.23 -4.91
C ASN A 234 11.47 2.43 -4.07
N ASN A 235 12.14 1.47 -4.69
CA ASN A 235 13.10 0.60 -4.03
C ASN A 235 14.49 1.24 -3.81
N ARG A 236 14.61 2.57 -3.74
CA ARG A 236 15.91 3.28 -3.60
C ARG A 236 16.74 2.74 -2.44
N TRP A 237 16.18 2.68 -1.23
CA TRP A 237 16.93 2.21 -0.05
C TRP A 237 17.38 0.75 -0.17
N PHE A 238 16.52 -0.10 -0.73
CA PHE A 238 16.87 -1.49 -1.00
C PHE A 238 18.00 -1.59 -2.04
N LEU A 239 17.93 -0.83 -3.13
CA LEU A 239 18.94 -0.82 -4.18
C LEU A 239 20.29 -0.27 -3.69
N GLU A 240 20.29 0.73 -2.83
CA GLU A 240 21.51 1.23 -2.16
C GLU A 240 22.23 0.10 -1.38
N ASP A 241 21.47 -0.67 -0.60
CA ASP A 241 22.01 -1.77 0.20
C ASP A 241 22.51 -2.91 -0.71
N GLU A 242 21.77 -3.24 -1.78
CA GLU A 242 22.17 -4.23 -2.77
C GLU A 242 23.42 -3.80 -3.55
N PHE A 243 23.55 -2.54 -3.94
CA PHE A 243 24.75 -2.04 -4.62
C PHE A 243 25.98 -2.16 -3.72
N ASN A 244 25.83 -1.85 -2.43
CA ASN A 244 26.91 -2.03 -1.47
C ASN A 244 27.34 -3.50 -1.37
N ARG A 245 26.38 -4.44 -1.33
CA ARG A 245 26.65 -5.88 -1.36
C ARG A 245 27.34 -6.30 -2.65
N ILE A 246 26.79 -5.93 -3.80
CA ILE A 246 27.28 -6.33 -5.14
C ILE A 246 28.70 -5.82 -5.39
N ARG A 247 29.04 -4.61 -4.93
CA ARG A 247 30.42 -4.07 -5.03
C ARG A 247 31.47 -4.96 -4.35
N THR A 248 31.09 -5.74 -3.33
CA THR A 248 32.01 -6.66 -2.62
C THR A 248 32.30 -7.95 -3.38
N LEU A 249 31.51 -8.27 -4.42
CA LEU A 249 31.74 -9.45 -5.23
C LEU A 249 33.02 -9.29 -6.07
N PRO A 250 33.90 -10.31 -6.09
CA PRO A 250 35.20 -10.21 -6.74
C PRO A 250 35.11 -10.28 -8.27
N ASP A 251 34.05 -10.86 -8.82
CA ASP A 251 33.89 -11.13 -10.24
C ASP A 251 32.92 -10.16 -10.92
N GLU A 252 33.37 -9.54 -12.02
CA GLU A 252 32.56 -8.64 -12.84
C GLU A 252 31.37 -9.37 -13.47
N THR A 253 31.56 -10.63 -13.86
CA THR A 253 30.48 -11.40 -14.50
C THR A 253 29.38 -11.71 -13.49
N GLU A 254 29.75 -12.09 -12.27
CA GLU A 254 28.82 -12.27 -11.15
C GLU A 254 28.08 -10.97 -10.81
N ARG A 255 28.79 -9.84 -10.70
CA ARG A 255 28.17 -8.52 -10.48
C ARG A 255 27.14 -8.19 -11.57
N ALA A 256 27.51 -8.38 -12.83
CA ALA A 256 26.62 -8.11 -13.96
C ALA A 256 25.37 -9.01 -13.95
N ARG A 257 25.49 -10.26 -13.49
CA ARG A 257 24.35 -11.18 -13.33
C ARG A 257 23.40 -10.73 -12.23
N GLU A 258 23.92 -10.27 -11.10
CA GLU A 258 23.12 -9.76 -9.98
C GLU A 258 22.39 -8.47 -10.39
N LEU A 259 23.07 -7.52 -11.04
CA LEU A 259 22.44 -6.29 -11.54
C LEU A 259 21.35 -6.57 -12.59
N ALA A 260 21.58 -7.51 -13.50
CA ALA A 260 20.55 -7.94 -14.46
C ALA A 260 19.33 -8.57 -13.76
N THR A 261 19.55 -9.26 -12.64
CA THR A 261 18.45 -9.83 -11.83
C THR A 261 17.63 -8.72 -11.17
N LEU A 262 18.29 -7.71 -10.59
CA LEU A 262 17.62 -6.54 -10.01
C LEU A 262 16.83 -5.76 -11.07
N ALA A 263 17.43 -5.51 -12.23
CA ALA A 263 16.82 -4.79 -13.34
C ALA A 263 15.53 -5.47 -13.86
N ALA A 264 15.52 -6.80 -13.89
CA ALA A 264 14.40 -7.60 -14.40
C ALA A 264 13.45 -8.11 -13.31
N TRP A 265 13.62 -7.68 -12.05
CA TRP A 265 12.96 -8.30 -10.89
C TRP A 265 11.44 -8.41 -11.05
N ALA A 266 10.77 -7.29 -11.37
CA ALA A 266 9.32 -7.23 -11.58
C ALA A 266 8.91 -7.41 -13.06
N CYS A 267 9.89 -7.65 -13.95
CA CYS A 267 9.71 -7.70 -15.40
C CYS A 267 10.32 -8.99 -15.96
N PRO A 268 9.73 -10.16 -15.66
CA PRO A 268 10.28 -11.44 -16.12
C PRO A 268 10.14 -11.57 -17.66
N SER A 269 10.81 -12.57 -18.22
CA SER A 269 10.85 -12.81 -19.66
C SER A 269 9.45 -13.01 -20.29
N PRO A 270 9.27 -12.72 -21.60
CA PRO A 270 7.97 -12.90 -22.26
C PRO A 270 7.37 -14.30 -22.06
N GLY A 271 6.10 -14.35 -21.69
CA GLY A 271 5.39 -15.58 -21.35
C GLY A 271 5.55 -16.03 -19.89
N SER A 272 6.33 -15.30 -19.10
CA SER A 272 6.36 -15.38 -17.64
C SER A 272 5.45 -14.32 -17.00
N PHE A 273 5.15 -14.50 -15.72
CA PHE A 273 4.25 -13.64 -14.95
C PHE A 273 4.92 -13.22 -13.64
N TYR A 274 4.55 -12.05 -13.12
CA TYR A 274 4.96 -11.52 -11.84
C TYR A 274 3.74 -10.92 -11.14
N ASP A 275 3.62 -11.20 -9.85
CA ASP A 275 2.58 -10.67 -8.98
C ASP A 275 3.23 -10.13 -7.69
N ASP A 276 2.97 -8.86 -7.40
CA ASP A 276 3.18 -8.24 -6.08
C ASP A 276 1.88 -8.41 -5.31
N ILE A 277 1.89 -9.37 -4.38
CA ILE A 277 0.68 -10.03 -3.88
C ILE A 277 -0.18 -9.08 -3.05
N GLY A 278 0.44 -8.20 -2.28
CA GLY A 278 -0.27 -7.22 -1.46
C GLY A 278 -0.80 -6.01 -2.24
N HIS A 279 -0.20 -5.71 -3.39
CA HIS A 279 -0.52 -4.50 -4.13
C HIS A 279 -1.85 -4.61 -4.93
N PRO A 280 -2.81 -3.68 -4.78
CA PRO A 280 -4.14 -3.79 -5.40
C PRO A 280 -4.14 -3.77 -6.93
N GLY A 281 -3.16 -3.12 -7.56
CA GLY A 281 -2.97 -3.07 -9.02
C GLY A 281 -1.91 -4.00 -9.61
N LYS A 282 -1.20 -4.80 -8.80
CA LYS A 282 -0.05 -5.64 -9.27
C LYS A 282 -0.17 -7.12 -8.88
N SER A 283 -1.36 -7.55 -8.47
CA SER A 283 -1.71 -8.94 -8.16
C SER A 283 -2.85 -9.47 -9.05
N PRO A 284 -2.78 -9.36 -10.39
CA PRO A 284 -3.90 -9.70 -11.29
C PRO A 284 -4.31 -11.18 -11.22
N HIS A 285 -3.41 -12.08 -10.83
CA HIS A 285 -3.71 -13.51 -10.73
C HIS A 285 -4.23 -13.94 -9.37
N LEU A 286 -4.18 -13.09 -8.34
CA LEU A 286 -4.69 -13.42 -7.01
C LEU A 286 -6.22 -13.44 -7.03
N LYS A 287 -6.79 -14.59 -6.66
CA LYS A 287 -8.24 -14.78 -6.58
C LYS A 287 -8.81 -14.04 -5.37
N ARG A 288 -9.40 -12.87 -5.61
CA ARG A 288 -10.14 -12.10 -4.60
C ARG A 288 -11.53 -12.71 -4.45
N LEU A 289 -11.81 -13.34 -3.31
CA LEU A 289 -13.00 -14.17 -3.13
C LEU A 289 -14.25 -13.34 -2.81
N GLU A 290 -14.13 -12.43 -1.86
CA GLU A 290 -15.26 -11.75 -1.24
C GLU A 290 -14.92 -10.28 -0.96
N GLY A 291 -15.90 -9.40 -1.10
CA GLY A 291 -15.79 -8.00 -0.70
C GLY A 291 -16.49 -7.77 0.63
N LEU A 292 -16.41 -6.55 1.16
CA LEU A 292 -17.04 -6.16 2.43
C LEU A 292 -18.51 -6.60 2.55
N ASN A 293 -19.29 -6.48 1.46
CA ASN A 293 -20.71 -6.81 1.46
C ASN A 293 -21.01 -8.29 1.77
N THR A 294 -20.07 -9.19 1.48
CA THR A 294 -20.24 -10.63 1.77
C THR A 294 -19.36 -11.06 2.93
N ASP A 295 -18.16 -10.49 3.10
CA ASP A 295 -17.23 -10.80 4.18
C ASP A 295 -16.74 -9.55 4.93
N PRO A 296 -17.60 -8.92 5.75
CA PRO A 296 -17.26 -7.69 6.47
C PRO A 296 -16.27 -7.89 7.61
N TYR A 297 -16.13 -9.12 8.10
CA TYR A 297 -15.07 -9.50 9.04
C TYR A 297 -13.73 -9.75 8.35
N MET A 298 -13.69 -9.82 7.01
CA MET A 298 -12.50 -10.14 6.22
C MET A 298 -11.85 -11.47 6.66
N GLN A 299 -12.67 -12.43 7.11
CA GLN A 299 -12.21 -13.74 7.60
C GLN A 299 -12.05 -14.76 6.48
N ARG A 300 -12.80 -14.60 5.39
CA ARG A 300 -12.83 -15.51 4.23
C ARG A 300 -12.03 -14.96 3.06
N SER A 301 -11.96 -13.64 2.92
CA SER A 301 -11.04 -12.96 2.02
C SER A 301 -10.05 -12.15 2.86
N THR A 302 -8.88 -12.73 3.07
CA THR A 302 -7.78 -12.06 3.76
C THR A 302 -7.39 -10.78 3.04
N ASN A 303 -6.88 -9.81 3.79
CA ASN A 303 -6.33 -8.58 3.25
C ASN A 303 -4.81 -8.58 3.40
N PRO A 304 -4.13 -7.83 2.53
CA PRO A 304 -2.70 -7.63 2.67
C PRO A 304 -2.35 -7.01 4.03
N GLY A 305 -1.35 -7.59 4.69
CA GLY A 305 -0.81 -7.16 5.95
C GLY A 305 0.46 -6.32 5.74
N PHE A 306 0.46 -5.12 6.30
CA PHE A 306 1.60 -4.20 6.24
C PHE A 306 2.50 -4.34 7.48
N TRP A 307 3.78 -4.57 7.24
CA TRP A 307 4.75 -4.82 8.31
C TRP A 307 5.36 -3.54 8.86
N TRP A 308 5.18 -3.33 10.16
CA TRP A 308 5.84 -2.26 10.91
C TRP A 308 7.22 -2.70 11.41
N TRP A 309 8.22 -2.65 10.53
CA TRP A 309 9.62 -2.95 10.86
C TRP A 309 10.45 -1.68 11.00
N GLU A 310 11.48 -1.71 11.85
CA GLU A 310 12.41 -0.58 12.06
C GLU A 310 11.69 0.76 12.30
N GLU A 311 10.68 0.72 13.18
CA GLU A 311 9.82 1.88 13.50
C GLU A 311 9.09 2.49 12.29
N GLY A 312 8.89 1.72 11.22
CA GLY A 312 8.29 2.17 9.97
C GLY A 312 9.29 2.62 8.91
N PHE A 313 10.61 2.52 9.17
CA PHE A 313 11.69 2.97 8.28
C PHE A 313 12.48 1.79 7.68
N SER A 314 11.80 0.70 7.34
CA SER A 314 12.48 -0.48 6.77
C SER A 314 13.12 -0.18 5.42
N ARG A 315 14.37 -0.58 5.25
CA ARG A 315 15.10 -0.50 3.96
C ARG A 315 14.89 -1.72 3.06
N ARG A 316 14.04 -2.66 3.49
CA ARG A 316 13.69 -3.84 2.69
C ARG A 316 12.90 -3.42 1.45
N ARG A 317 12.95 -4.25 0.41
CA ARG A 317 12.15 -4.07 -0.80
C ARG A 317 10.69 -3.80 -0.44
N LEU A 318 10.05 -2.85 -1.10
CA LEU A 318 8.70 -2.39 -0.72
C LEU A 318 7.66 -3.51 -0.74
N SER A 319 7.70 -4.37 -1.76
CA SER A 319 6.81 -5.53 -1.91
C SER A 319 7.01 -6.60 -0.83
N TRP A 320 8.11 -6.58 -0.06
CA TRP A 320 8.29 -7.50 1.07
C TRP A 320 7.65 -7.00 2.36
N GLN A 321 7.22 -5.74 2.38
CA GLN A 321 6.59 -5.10 3.53
C GLN A 321 5.07 -5.19 3.48
N ASP A 322 4.51 -5.71 2.40
CA ASP A 322 3.08 -5.96 2.24
C ASP A 322 2.87 -7.41 1.79
N THR A 323 2.27 -8.22 2.65
CA THR A 323 2.20 -9.68 2.43
C THR A 323 0.80 -10.22 2.69
N MET A 324 0.47 -11.32 2.03
CA MET A 324 -0.76 -12.07 2.28
C MET A 324 -0.49 -13.30 3.14
N ASP A 325 -1.41 -13.54 4.07
CA ASP A 325 -1.47 -14.79 4.83
C ASP A 325 -2.06 -15.92 3.98
N CYS A 326 -1.66 -17.15 4.30
CA CYS A 326 -2.35 -18.34 3.81
C CYS A 326 -3.75 -18.47 4.48
N PRO A 327 -4.74 -19.12 3.83
CA PRO A 327 -4.64 -19.73 2.53
C PRO A 327 -4.91 -18.71 1.43
N MET A 328 -4.25 -18.85 0.28
CA MET A 328 -4.51 -18.00 -0.87
C MET A 328 -4.50 -18.79 -2.17
N THR A 329 -5.25 -18.33 -3.16
CA THR A 329 -5.37 -18.98 -4.47
C THR A 329 -4.98 -18.02 -5.58
N MET A 330 -4.10 -18.44 -6.48
CA MET A 330 -3.80 -17.71 -7.71
C MET A 330 -4.23 -18.51 -8.93
N ILE A 331 -4.73 -17.80 -9.95
CA ILE A 331 -5.21 -18.41 -11.20
C ILE A 331 -4.49 -17.74 -12.37
N TYR A 332 -3.67 -18.52 -13.06
CA TYR A 332 -3.02 -18.14 -14.31
C TYR A 332 -3.80 -18.70 -15.49
N THR A 333 -3.96 -17.88 -16.54
CA THR A 333 -4.65 -18.28 -17.78
C THR A 333 -3.81 -17.89 -18.99
N GLY A 334 -4.04 -18.54 -20.13
CA GLY A 334 -3.30 -18.24 -21.36
C GLY A 334 -1.87 -18.77 -21.37
N LEU A 335 -1.59 -19.83 -20.59
CA LEU A 335 -0.27 -20.47 -20.58
C LEU A 335 0.04 -21.17 -21.91
N ASP A 336 1.32 -21.22 -22.27
CA ASP A 336 1.80 -21.98 -23.42
C ASP A 336 1.83 -23.48 -23.06
N PRO A 337 1.00 -24.33 -23.70
CA PRO A 337 0.90 -25.74 -23.34
C PRO A 337 2.17 -26.53 -23.70
N GLU A 338 3.04 -25.99 -24.56
CA GLU A 338 4.29 -26.65 -24.93
C GLU A 338 5.46 -26.29 -24.02
N ALA A 339 5.33 -25.20 -23.27
CA ALA A 339 6.34 -24.72 -22.36
C ALA A 339 6.37 -25.49 -21.04
N THR A 340 7.50 -25.36 -20.33
CA THR A 340 7.62 -25.73 -18.93
C THR A 340 7.70 -24.48 -18.08
N TYR A 341 7.17 -24.56 -16.86
CA TYR A 341 7.10 -23.42 -15.95
C TYR A 341 7.78 -23.75 -14.61
N LEU A 342 8.39 -22.72 -14.02
CA LEU A 342 8.92 -22.73 -12.66
C LEU A 342 8.13 -21.72 -11.84
N LEU A 343 7.46 -22.17 -10.80
CA LEU A 343 6.92 -21.28 -9.78
C LEU A 343 8.08 -20.83 -8.89
N ARG A 344 8.30 -19.52 -8.81
CA ARG A 344 9.21 -18.91 -7.83
C ARG A 344 8.38 -18.01 -6.92
N MET A 345 8.73 -17.94 -5.64
CA MET A 345 8.07 -17.04 -4.70
C MET A 345 9.03 -16.53 -3.63
N THR A 346 8.64 -15.45 -2.97
CA THR A 346 9.29 -14.93 -1.76
C THR A 346 8.24 -14.53 -0.72
N GLY A 347 8.65 -14.44 0.54
CA GLY A 347 7.77 -14.22 1.68
C GLY A 347 8.48 -14.58 2.98
N ASN A 348 7.75 -15.06 3.98
CA ASN A 348 8.29 -15.51 5.25
C ASN A 348 7.85 -16.96 5.54
N GLY A 349 8.71 -17.75 6.18
CA GLY A 349 8.33 -19.05 6.74
C GLY A 349 8.07 -20.15 5.70
N GLU A 350 7.15 -21.05 6.02
CA GLU A 350 6.79 -22.22 5.21
C GLU A 350 5.91 -21.87 4.00
N ALA A 351 5.93 -22.71 2.97
CA ALA A 351 5.05 -22.59 1.81
C ALA A 351 4.62 -23.97 1.30
N HIS A 352 3.36 -24.32 1.54
CA HIS A 352 2.75 -25.56 1.06
C HIS A 352 1.88 -25.26 -0.15
N VAL A 353 2.39 -25.61 -1.33
CA VAL A 353 1.79 -25.20 -2.60
C VAL A 353 1.24 -26.40 -3.35
N ARG A 354 -0.01 -26.27 -3.81
CA ARG A 354 -0.62 -27.20 -4.78
C ARG A 354 -0.86 -26.51 -6.11
N ALA A 355 -0.53 -27.21 -7.19
CA ALA A 355 -0.90 -26.85 -8.56
C ALA A 355 -2.02 -27.78 -9.05
N ASN A 356 -3.21 -27.25 -9.33
CA ASN A 356 -4.38 -28.04 -9.75
C ASN A 356 -4.63 -29.27 -8.84
N GLY A 357 -4.43 -29.10 -7.53
CA GLY A 357 -4.55 -30.14 -6.51
C GLY A 357 -3.30 -31.01 -6.27
N TYR A 358 -2.31 -30.95 -7.16
CA TYR A 358 -1.05 -31.68 -7.05
C TYR A 358 -0.05 -30.96 -6.14
N VAL A 359 0.52 -31.65 -5.14
CA VAL A 359 1.53 -31.06 -4.23
C VAL A 359 2.84 -30.84 -4.96
N LEU A 360 3.35 -29.61 -4.90
CA LEU A 360 4.63 -29.26 -5.52
C LEU A 360 5.80 -29.57 -4.57
N ALA A 361 6.86 -30.17 -5.11
CA ALA A 361 8.12 -30.36 -4.39
C ALA A 361 9.09 -29.24 -4.78
N PRO A 362 9.74 -28.57 -3.81
CA PRO A 362 10.66 -27.48 -4.12
C PRO A 362 12.03 -27.99 -4.61
N THR A 363 12.65 -27.22 -5.50
CA THR A 363 14.09 -27.34 -5.86
C THR A 363 14.97 -26.35 -5.10
N LEU A 364 14.37 -25.26 -4.59
CA LEU A 364 14.98 -24.29 -3.68
C LEU A 364 13.95 -23.96 -2.59
N TYR A 365 14.35 -23.92 -1.32
CA TYR A 365 13.40 -23.75 -0.21
C TYR A 365 13.98 -22.99 0.98
N ASN A 366 14.26 -21.70 0.75
CA ASN A 366 14.74 -20.79 1.79
C ASN A 366 13.56 -20.11 2.51
N LYS A 367 13.70 -19.86 3.83
CA LYS A 367 12.56 -19.50 4.71
C LYS A 367 12.63 -18.09 5.27
N GLY A 368 13.75 -17.39 5.10
CA GLY A 368 13.92 -16.01 5.52
C GLY A 368 13.18 -15.03 4.63
N ILE A 369 12.97 -13.82 5.16
CA ILE A 369 12.27 -12.74 4.47
C ILE A 369 13.07 -12.30 3.24
N GLY A 370 12.42 -12.28 2.08
CA GLY A 370 13.06 -11.95 0.81
C GLY A 370 13.79 -13.13 0.16
N GLU A 371 13.95 -14.27 0.85
CA GLU A 371 14.59 -15.45 0.29
C GLU A 371 13.65 -16.23 -0.65
N LEU A 372 14.23 -16.80 -1.70
CA LEU A 372 13.47 -17.47 -2.75
C LEU A 372 13.12 -18.93 -2.42
N LYS A 373 11.93 -19.33 -2.84
CA LYS A 373 11.50 -20.72 -2.98
C LYS A 373 11.15 -20.99 -4.44
N GLU A 374 11.49 -22.17 -4.94
CA GLU A 374 11.27 -22.55 -6.34
C GLU A 374 10.66 -23.95 -6.45
N PHE A 375 9.64 -24.08 -7.28
CA PHE A 375 8.83 -25.28 -7.46
C PHE A 375 8.61 -25.53 -8.96
N PRO A 376 9.24 -26.56 -9.55
CA PRO A 376 8.98 -26.94 -10.94
C PRO A 376 7.52 -27.36 -11.13
N ILE A 377 6.86 -26.84 -12.17
CA ILE A 377 5.49 -27.20 -12.52
C ILE A 377 5.52 -28.36 -13.51
N PRO A 378 4.92 -29.53 -13.18
CA PRO A 378 4.78 -30.62 -14.15
C PRO A 378 4.02 -30.15 -15.40
N LYS A 379 4.59 -30.38 -16.60
CA LYS A 379 4.03 -29.93 -17.90
C LYS A 379 2.56 -30.33 -18.09
N ALA A 380 2.15 -31.49 -17.58
CA ALA A 380 0.77 -31.96 -17.68
C ALA A 380 -0.25 -31.01 -16.99
N LEU A 381 0.18 -30.24 -15.97
CA LEU A 381 -0.70 -29.35 -15.22
C LEU A 381 -0.99 -28.03 -15.95
N THR A 382 -0.29 -27.71 -17.04
CA THR A 382 -0.48 -26.49 -17.83
C THR A 382 -1.02 -26.78 -19.24
N ALA A 383 -1.37 -28.03 -19.54
CA ALA A 383 -1.79 -28.47 -20.87
C ALA A 383 -3.11 -27.84 -21.35
N ASP A 384 -4.00 -27.50 -20.42
CA ASP A 384 -5.27 -26.79 -20.69
C ASP A 384 -5.11 -25.26 -20.69
N ARG A 385 -3.87 -24.77 -20.64
CA ARG A 385 -3.49 -23.35 -20.61
C ARG A 385 -3.91 -22.60 -19.35
N THR A 386 -4.31 -23.32 -18.30
CA THR A 386 -4.72 -22.75 -17.01
C THR A 386 -3.94 -23.40 -15.87
N LEU A 387 -3.60 -22.63 -14.84
CA LEU A 387 -2.94 -23.14 -13.65
C LEU A 387 -3.55 -22.48 -12.42
N THR A 388 -4.12 -23.30 -11.53
CA THR A 388 -4.57 -22.85 -10.21
C THR A 388 -3.51 -23.23 -9.19
N LEU A 389 -2.93 -22.24 -8.54
CA LEU A 389 -2.03 -22.41 -7.41
C LEU A 389 -2.81 -22.16 -6.11
N LEU A 390 -2.68 -23.07 -5.15
CA LEU A 390 -3.24 -22.94 -3.81
C LEU A 390 -2.12 -23.05 -2.79
N TRP A 391 -1.97 -22.02 -1.96
CA TRP A 391 -1.16 -22.09 -0.75
C TRP A 391 -2.05 -22.49 0.41
N GLU A 392 -1.69 -23.60 1.06
CA GLU A 392 -2.43 -24.15 2.20
C GLU A 392 -1.92 -23.55 3.51
N CYS A 393 -2.82 -23.38 4.48
CA CYS A 393 -2.44 -23.06 5.85
C CYS A 393 -1.88 -24.29 6.55
N GLU A 394 -0.80 -24.10 7.30
CA GLU A 394 -0.50 -24.94 8.44
C GLU A 394 -0.95 -24.27 9.74
N GLU A 395 -1.25 -25.10 10.73
CA GLU A 395 -1.47 -24.66 12.10
C GLU A 395 -0.19 -24.04 12.64
N GLN A 396 -0.27 -22.77 13.07
CA GLN A 396 0.89 -21.97 13.50
C GLN A 396 0.65 -21.29 14.85
N SER A 397 -0.37 -21.70 15.61
CA SER A 397 -0.72 -21.08 16.90
C SER A 397 0.39 -21.15 17.97
N GLU A 398 1.38 -22.01 17.78
CA GLU A 398 2.59 -22.11 18.60
C GLU A 398 3.64 -21.03 18.31
N LEU A 399 3.57 -20.37 17.16
CA LEU A 399 4.49 -19.31 16.76
C LEU A 399 3.98 -17.93 17.17
N ASN A 400 4.88 -16.95 17.25
CA ASN A 400 4.45 -15.55 17.28
C ASN A 400 3.78 -15.24 15.93
N TRP A 401 2.69 -14.48 15.93
CA TRP A 401 2.01 -14.08 14.68
C TRP A 401 2.94 -13.36 13.69
N ARG A 402 4.01 -12.72 14.17
CA ARG A 402 5.04 -12.09 13.32
C ARG A 402 5.91 -13.08 12.55
N ASP A 403 5.96 -14.32 13.02
CA ASP A 403 6.75 -15.40 12.42
C ASP A 403 5.88 -16.29 11.51
N TYR A 404 4.61 -15.93 11.32
CA TYR A 404 3.70 -16.69 10.47
C TYR A 404 4.17 -16.71 9.02
N ALA A 405 3.82 -17.79 8.34
CA ALA A 405 4.06 -17.98 6.93
C ALA A 405 3.25 -16.96 6.11
N THR A 406 3.94 -16.15 5.32
CA THR A 406 3.32 -15.13 4.47
C THR A 406 3.96 -15.10 3.09
N ILE A 407 3.25 -14.50 2.13
CA ILE A 407 3.70 -14.40 0.74
C ILE A 407 3.73 -12.94 0.31
N ALA A 408 4.85 -12.53 -0.28
CA ALA A 408 5.11 -11.18 -0.74
C ALA A 408 5.02 -11.07 -2.27
N GLU A 409 5.81 -11.89 -2.97
CA GLU A 409 5.89 -11.85 -4.44
C GLU A 409 5.85 -13.27 -5.00
N VAL A 410 5.24 -13.42 -6.19
CA VAL A 410 5.16 -14.68 -6.92
C VAL A 410 5.54 -14.44 -8.37
N TRP A 411 6.34 -15.36 -8.93
CA TRP A 411 6.64 -15.44 -10.35
C TRP A 411 6.23 -16.80 -10.88
N LEU A 412 5.62 -16.81 -12.06
CA LEU A 412 5.48 -18.01 -12.87
C LEU A 412 6.39 -17.87 -14.08
N LEU A 413 7.56 -18.47 -14.03
CA LEU A 413 8.65 -18.28 -14.98
C LEU A 413 8.61 -19.35 -16.08
N LYS A 414 8.46 -18.92 -17.33
CA LYS A 414 8.62 -19.79 -18.51
C LYS A 414 10.09 -20.18 -18.67
N GLN A 415 10.37 -21.48 -18.80
CA GLN A 415 11.71 -22.05 -18.95
C GLN A 415 12.09 -22.31 -20.41
#